data_AF-A0A2D5HCG2-F1
#
_entry.id   AF-A0A2D5HCG2-F1
#
_cell.length_a   1.000
_cell.length_b   1.000
_cell.length_c   1.000
_cell.angle_alpha   90.00
_cell.angle_beta   90.00
_cell.angle_gamma   90.00
#
_symmetry.space_group_name_H-M   'P 1'
#
loop_
_entity.id
_entity.type
_entity.pdbx_description
1 polymer ?
#
loop_
_entity_poly.entity_id
_entity_poly.type
_entity_poly.pdbx_seq_one_letter_code
_entity_poly.pdbx_strand_id
1 'polypeptide(L)'
;MDATYFLKNRTALIRAFYATGAQGFVELKAKIEAGEPPFDDPPYSEDPEPPYLSEWMDAETSLDILGMASLSMLSDSLKLYLNTLADRVIGFSFENRKAAFREGFVPAYFAALGEILATDWSDCPVDRGLIEQIVLVRNRGQHGEELSTFTVTLDAKMLEKHPQPFFVTEDEMSALTAEGGSLGSFLMPSIRITATALERAIDEVNALAEWIDSRLDRAHAWRIQQRSKREAAA
;
A
#
# COMPACT_ATOMS: atom_id res chain seq x y z
N MET A 1 -25.19 4.46 4.83
CA MET A 1 -24.23 4.59 3.72
C MET A 1 -23.55 3.26 3.58
N ASP A 2 -23.48 2.72 2.37
CA ASP A 2 -22.78 1.46 2.10
C ASP A 2 -21.28 1.74 1.86
N ALA A 3 -20.50 1.72 2.94
CA ALA A 3 -19.08 2.07 2.89
C ALA A 3 -18.28 1.04 2.07
N THR A 4 -18.64 -0.24 2.14
CA THR A 4 -17.97 -1.34 1.44
C THR A 4 -18.16 -1.23 -0.07
N TYR A 5 -19.38 -0.92 -0.53
CA TYR A 5 -19.64 -0.64 -1.95
C TYR A 5 -18.76 0.50 -2.47
N PHE A 6 -18.72 1.64 -1.77
CA PHE A 6 -17.93 2.79 -2.23
C PHE A 6 -16.42 2.52 -2.20
N LEU A 7 -15.93 1.75 -1.22
CA LEU A 7 -14.53 1.32 -1.21
C LEU A 7 -14.22 0.45 -2.43
N LYS A 8 -15.05 -0.57 -2.70
CA LYS A 8 -14.87 -1.47 -3.86
C LYS A 8 -14.91 -0.72 -5.19
N ASN A 9 -15.80 0.26 -5.32
CA ASN A 9 -15.84 1.10 -6.52
C ASN A 9 -14.53 1.88 -6.71
N ARG A 10 -13.94 2.41 -5.63
CA ARG A 10 -12.65 3.10 -5.68
C ARG A 10 -11.50 2.14 -5.98
N THR A 11 -11.47 0.96 -5.37
CA THR A 11 -10.40 -0.02 -5.61
C THR A 11 -10.45 -0.62 -7.01
N ALA A 12 -11.64 -0.82 -7.58
CA ALA A 12 -11.81 -1.22 -8.97
C ALA A 12 -11.24 -0.16 -9.94
N LEU A 13 -11.48 1.12 -9.67
CA LEU A 13 -10.90 2.21 -10.46
C LEU A 13 -9.37 2.23 -10.36
N ILE A 14 -8.80 2.05 -9.16
CA ILE A 14 -7.34 2.01 -8.97
C ILE A 14 -6.71 0.86 -9.77
N ARG A 15 -7.33 -0.33 -9.72
CA ARG A 15 -6.89 -1.49 -10.50
C ARG A 15 -6.89 -1.18 -11.99
N ALA A 16 -7.98 -0.63 -12.51
CA ALA A 16 -8.09 -0.27 -13.93
C ALA A 16 -7.09 0.82 -14.34
N PHE A 17 -6.88 1.82 -13.48
CA PHE A 17 -5.93 2.90 -13.70
C PHE A 17 -4.50 2.38 -13.84
N TYR A 18 -4.04 1.57 -12.90
CA TYR A 18 -2.69 0.98 -12.97
C TYR A 18 -2.54 0.08 -14.19
N ALA A 19 -3.48 -0.86 -14.39
CA ALA A 19 -3.41 -1.81 -15.49
C ALA A 19 -3.38 -1.12 -16.86
N THR A 20 -4.20 -0.08 -17.05
CA THR A 20 -4.23 0.68 -18.31
C THR A 20 -2.98 1.55 -18.46
N GLY A 21 -2.54 2.22 -17.39
CA GLY A 21 -1.37 3.10 -17.43
C GLY A 21 -0.05 2.35 -17.64
N ALA A 22 0.05 1.11 -17.14
CA ALA A 22 1.28 0.32 -17.22
C ALA A 22 1.53 -0.26 -18.61
N GLN A 23 0.48 -0.50 -19.41
CA GLN A 23 0.58 -1.22 -20.70
C GLN A 23 1.66 -0.66 -21.62
N GLY A 24 1.63 0.66 -21.87
CA GLY A 24 2.57 1.28 -22.80
C GLY A 24 4.03 1.17 -22.32
N PHE A 25 4.28 1.33 -21.03
CA PHE A 25 5.63 1.21 -20.46
C PHE A 25 6.13 -0.23 -20.47
N VAL A 26 5.28 -1.19 -20.13
CA VAL A 26 5.62 -2.62 -20.18
C VAL A 26 5.91 -3.07 -21.61
N GLU A 27 5.07 -2.68 -22.57
CA GLU A 27 5.26 -3.00 -23.99
C GLU A 27 6.54 -2.35 -24.54
N LEU A 28 6.82 -1.09 -24.17
CA LEU A 28 8.04 -0.40 -24.57
C LEU A 28 9.28 -1.18 -24.12
N LYS A 29 9.36 -1.51 -22.83
CA LYS A 29 10.50 -2.27 -22.27
C LYS A 29 10.67 -3.62 -22.97
N ALA A 30 9.58 -4.35 -23.15
CA ALA A 30 9.61 -5.66 -23.82
C ALA A 30 10.12 -5.56 -25.27
N LYS A 31 9.70 -4.55 -26.03
CA LYS A 31 10.17 -4.35 -27.41
C LYS A 31 11.65 -3.97 -27.49
N ILE A 32 12.12 -3.12 -26.57
CA ILE A 32 13.55 -2.77 -26.46
C ILE A 32 14.37 -4.02 -26.17
N GLU A 33 13.97 -4.80 -25.16
CA GLU A 33 14.66 -6.04 -24.76
C GLU A 33 14.68 -7.10 -25.87
N ALA A 34 13.60 -7.20 -26.64
CA ALA A 34 13.47 -8.14 -27.75
C ALA A 34 14.09 -7.64 -29.07
N GLY A 35 14.49 -6.36 -29.15
CA GLY A 35 14.94 -5.74 -30.39
C GLY A 35 13.85 -5.73 -31.48
N GLU A 36 12.60 -5.50 -31.08
CA GLU A 36 11.46 -5.42 -31.99
C GLU A 36 11.26 -4.00 -32.54
N PRO A 37 10.63 -3.83 -33.72
CA PRO A 37 10.34 -2.51 -34.26
C PRO A 37 9.60 -1.58 -33.26
N PRO A 38 10.03 -0.31 -33.13
CA PRO A 38 11.04 0.41 -33.91
C PRO A 38 12.49 0.34 -33.38
N PHE A 39 12.81 -0.60 -32.49
CA PHE A 39 14.12 -0.71 -31.81
C PHE A 39 15.06 -1.75 -32.45
N ASP A 40 14.68 -2.33 -33.59
CA ASP A 40 15.41 -3.36 -34.33
C ASP A 40 16.60 -2.81 -35.15
N ASP A 41 16.63 -1.50 -35.41
CA ASP A 41 17.70 -0.80 -36.15
C ASP A 41 18.17 0.44 -35.37
N PRO A 42 18.96 0.28 -34.29
CA PRO A 42 19.43 1.40 -33.49
C PRO A 42 20.42 2.29 -34.27
N PRO A 43 20.40 3.62 -34.05
CA PRO A 43 21.40 4.49 -34.65
C PRO A 43 22.81 4.11 -34.18
N TYR A 44 23.79 4.22 -35.07
CA TYR A 44 25.19 3.97 -34.72
C TYR A 44 25.63 4.86 -33.56
N SER A 45 26.21 4.24 -32.52
CA SER A 45 26.78 4.90 -31.36
C SER A 45 28.15 4.31 -31.06
N GLU A 46 29.11 5.15 -30.68
CA GLU A 46 30.41 4.72 -30.13
C GLU A 46 30.35 4.52 -28.61
N ASP A 47 29.22 4.85 -27.99
CA ASP A 47 28.98 4.62 -26.57
C ASP A 47 28.86 3.11 -26.29
N PRO A 48 29.57 2.56 -25.29
CA PRO A 48 29.40 1.16 -24.88
C PRO A 48 28.03 0.84 -24.26
N GLU A 49 27.20 1.84 -23.94
CA GLU A 49 25.86 1.64 -23.40
C GLU A 49 24.91 0.96 -24.40
N PRO A 50 23.98 0.11 -23.91
CA PRO A 50 22.93 -0.45 -24.75
C PRO A 50 22.10 0.65 -25.45
N PRO A 51 21.75 0.47 -26.73
CA PRO A 51 20.80 1.36 -27.39
C PRO A 51 19.48 1.44 -26.62
N TYR A 52 18.90 2.63 -26.56
CA TYR A 52 17.62 2.90 -25.89
C TYR A 52 17.59 2.64 -24.37
N LEU A 53 18.76 2.58 -23.71
CA LEU A 53 18.83 2.40 -22.26
C LEU A 53 18.05 3.49 -21.51
N SER A 54 18.14 4.75 -21.96
CA SER A 54 17.42 5.88 -21.34
C SER A 54 15.91 5.69 -21.41
N GLU A 55 15.37 5.31 -22.56
CA GLU A 55 13.94 5.06 -22.77
C GLU A 55 13.45 3.89 -21.91
N TRP A 56 14.27 2.84 -21.76
CA TRP A 56 13.97 1.72 -20.88
C TRP A 56 13.92 2.15 -19.41
N MET A 57 14.89 2.96 -18.97
CA MET A 57 14.96 3.48 -17.59
C MET A 57 13.82 4.46 -17.29
N ASP A 58 13.45 5.30 -18.26
CA ASP A 58 12.31 6.22 -18.14
C ASP A 58 10.99 5.44 -18.02
N ALA A 59 10.82 4.34 -18.75
CA ALA A 59 9.67 3.46 -18.60
C ALA A 59 9.64 2.75 -17.25
N GLU A 60 10.79 2.28 -16.76
CA GLU A 60 10.92 1.66 -15.43
C GLU A 60 10.53 2.64 -14.32
N THR A 61 11.04 3.87 -14.40
CA THR A 61 10.73 4.98 -13.49
C THR A 61 9.26 5.38 -13.57
N SER A 62 8.70 5.41 -14.78
CA SER A 62 7.28 5.70 -14.98
C SER A 62 6.38 4.65 -14.31
N LEU A 63 6.78 3.37 -14.33
CA LEU A 63 6.09 2.30 -13.61
C LEU A 63 6.19 2.46 -12.09
N ASP A 64 7.32 2.91 -11.55
CA ASP A 64 7.47 3.23 -10.12
C ASP A 64 6.50 4.33 -9.69
N ILE A 65 6.50 5.44 -10.45
CA ILE A 65 5.64 6.59 -10.18
C ILE A 65 4.17 6.17 -10.26
N LEU A 66 3.79 5.39 -11.28
CA LEU A 66 2.42 4.90 -11.45
C LEU A 66 2.00 3.98 -10.30
N GLY A 67 2.90 3.08 -9.87
CA GLY A 67 2.69 2.19 -8.74
C GLY A 67 2.51 2.95 -7.43
N MET A 68 3.38 3.90 -7.13
CA MET A 68 3.29 4.74 -5.94
C MET A 68 2.04 5.62 -5.94
N ALA A 69 1.66 6.20 -7.08
CA ALA A 69 0.41 6.94 -7.21
C ALA A 69 -0.81 6.05 -6.94
N SER A 70 -0.81 4.82 -7.47
CA SER A 70 -1.88 3.85 -7.27
C SER A 70 -2.00 3.40 -5.81
N LEU A 71 -0.87 3.11 -5.17
CA LEU A 71 -0.81 2.79 -3.74
C LEU A 71 -1.28 3.98 -2.90
N SER A 72 -0.96 5.22 -3.30
CA SER A 72 -1.42 6.42 -2.61
C SER A 72 -2.95 6.54 -2.63
N MET A 73 -3.56 6.31 -3.79
CA MET A 73 -5.03 6.29 -3.92
C MET A 73 -5.66 5.16 -3.08
N LEU A 74 -5.00 4.00 -2.99
CA LEU A 74 -5.47 2.88 -2.16
C LEU A 74 -5.41 3.23 -0.66
N SER A 75 -4.29 3.78 -0.20
CA SER A 75 -4.09 4.26 1.17
C SER A 75 -5.14 5.31 1.55
N ASP A 76 -5.43 6.26 0.66
CA ASP A 76 -6.47 7.26 0.88
C ASP A 76 -7.86 6.66 0.94
N SER A 77 -8.16 5.70 0.07
CA SER A 77 -9.44 4.99 0.05
C SER A 77 -9.66 4.19 1.34
N LEU A 78 -8.62 3.52 1.85
CA LEU A 78 -8.64 2.83 3.14
C LEU A 78 -8.87 3.81 4.30
N LYS A 79 -8.15 4.94 4.35
CA LYS A 79 -8.34 5.97 5.38
C LYS A 79 -9.77 6.53 5.36
N LEU A 80 -10.29 6.85 4.17
CA LEU A 80 -11.67 7.33 4.01
C LEU A 80 -12.69 6.28 4.44
N TYR A 81 -12.47 5.02 4.10
CA TYR A 81 -13.34 3.91 4.53
C TYR A 81 -13.37 3.79 6.05
N LEU A 82 -12.21 3.72 6.71
CA LEU A 82 -12.11 3.61 8.17
C LEU A 82 -12.74 4.83 8.89
N ASN A 83 -12.49 6.04 8.41
CA ASN A 83 -13.17 7.24 8.93
C ASN A 83 -14.69 7.18 8.70
N THR A 84 -15.15 6.70 7.54
CA THR A 84 -16.58 6.54 7.25
C THR A 84 -17.23 5.51 8.17
N LEU A 85 -16.51 4.43 8.51
CA LEU A 85 -16.96 3.50 9.53
C LEU A 85 -17.14 4.20 10.87
N ALA A 86 -16.13 4.95 11.33
CA ALA A 86 -16.21 5.69 12.59
C ALA A 86 -17.36 6.71 12.61
N ASP A 87 -17.46 7.56 11.59
CA ASP A 87 -18.33 8.73 11.64
C ASP A 87 -19.77 8.44 11.21
N ARG A 88 -19.97 7.53 10.25
CA ARG A 88 -21.25 7.38 9.53
C ARG A 88 -21.87 6.00 9.63
N VAL A 89 -21.08 4.95 9.76
CA VAL A 89 -21.60 3.57 9.82
C VAL A 89 -21.74 3.10 11.26
N ILE A 90 -20.67 3.13 12.06
CA ILE A 90 -20.55 2.60 13.43
C ILE A 90 -20.58 3.69 14.51
N GLY A 91 -20.32 4.96 14.19
CA GLY A 91 -20.57 6.08 15.12
C GLY A 91 -19.78 5.97 16.42
N PHE A 92 -18.48 5.73 16.31
CA PHE A 92 -17.55 5.73 17.44
C PHE A 92 -16.51 6.84 17.27
N SER A 93 -15.89 7.24 18.37
CA SER A 93 -14.82 8.23 18.37
C SER A 93 -13.71 7.81 19.32
N PHE A 94 -12.50 8.33 19.08
CA PHE A 94 -11.37 8.12 19.97
C PHE A 94 -11.35 9.25 21.00
N GLU A 95 -11.51 8.92 22.29
CA GLU A 95 -11.51 9.91 23.38
C GLU A 95 -10.19 10.71 23.44
N ASN A 96 -9.06 10.01 23.32
CA ASN A 96 -7.74 10.63 23.20
C ASN A 96 -7.05 10.19 21.90
N ARG A 97 -7.29 10.95 20.82
CA ARG A 97 -6.67 10.68 19.51
C ARG A 97 -5.15 10.64 19.57
N LYS A 98 -4.49 11.49 20.35
CA LYS A 98 -3.02 11.49 20.41
C LYS A 98 -2.49 10.19 21.00
N ALA A 99 -3.13 9.68 22.05
CA ALA A 99 -2.75 8.41 22.66
C ALA A 99 -3.09 7.22 21.76
N ALA A 100 -4.29 7.21 21.17
CA ALA A 100 -4.76 6.11 20.32
C ALA A 100 -3.90 5.94 19.05
N PHE A 101 -3.47 7.04 18.43
CA PHE A 101 -2.73 7.02 17.16
C PHE A 101 -1.21 6.99 17.34
N ARG A 102 -0.71 6.80 18.58
CA ARG A 102 0.72 6.75 18.89
C ARG A 102 1.46 5.67 18.09
N GLU A 103 0.83 4.51 17.91
CA GLU A 103 1.38 3.38 17.13
C GLU A 103 1.06 3.45 15.64
N GLY A 104 0.26 4.44 15.22
CA GLY A 104 -0.15 4.65 13.84
C GLY A 104 -1.66 4.65 13.64
N PHE A 105 -2.08 5.09 12.45
CA PHE A 105 -3.48 5.16 12.05
C PHE A 105 -4.15 3.78 11.99
N VAL A 106 -3.50 2.82 11.32
CA VAL A 106 -4.05 1.48 11.12
C VAL A 106 -4.18 0.72 12.45
N PRO A 107 -3.13 0.62 13.30
CA PRO A 107 -3.27 -0.01 14.61
C PRO A 107 -4.36 0.58 15.49
N ALA A 108 -4.55 1.91 15.48
CA ALA A 108 -5.59 2.57 16.25
C ALA A 108 -7.00 2.09 15.84
N TYR A 109 -7.25 1.97 14.53
CA TYR A 109 -8.53 1.48 14.00
C TYR A 109 -8.73 -0.01 14.27
N PHE A 110 -7.71 -0.85 14.11
CA PHE A 110 -7.79 -2.27 14.45
C PHE A 110 -8.07 -2.50 15.94
N ALA A 111 -7.49 -1.68 16.82
CA ALA A 111 -7.76 -1.76 18.26
C ALA A 111 -9.23 -1.40 18.57
N ALA A 112 -9.71 -0.27 18.06
CA ALA A 112 -11.09 0.16 18.28
C ALA A 112 -12.12 -0.81 17.68
N LEU A 113 -11.91 -1.24 16.43
CA LEU A 113 -12.80 -2.20 15.77
C LEU A 113 -12.74 -3.58 16.41
N GLY A 114 -11.59 -3.99 16.97
CA GLY A 114 -11.48 -5.24 17.72
C GLY A 114 -12.41 -5.28 18.93
N GLU A 115 -12.47 -4.19 19.69
CA GLU A 115 -13.41 -4.05 20.81
C GLU A 115 -14.86 -4.03 20.32
N ILE A 116 -15.16 -3.23 19.30
CA ILE A 116 -16.53 -3.02 18.80
C ILE A 116 -17.11 -4.29 18.18
N LEU A 117 -16.30 -5.02 17.41
CA LEU A 117 -16.71 -6.22 16.69
C LEU A 117 -16.52 -7.49 17.55
N ALA A 118 -16.01 -7.35 18.77
CA ALA A 118 -15.73 -8.44 19.72
C ALA A 118 -14.86 -9.55 19.10
N THR A 119 -13.70 -9.15 18.57
CA THR A 119 -12.77 -10.02 17.83
C THR A 119 -11.33 -9.73 18.24
N ASP A 120 -10.51 -10.79 18.28
CA ASP A 120 -9.06 -10.71 18.41
C ASP A 120 -8.33 -10.73 17.04
N TRP A 121 -9.11 -10.71 15.95
CA TRP A 121 -8.69 -10.77 14.56
C TRP A 121 -8.13 -12.13 14.09
N SER A 122 -8.13 -13.16 14.94
CA SER A 122 -7.62 -14.49 14.57
C SER A 122 -8.46 -15.19 13.49
N ASP A 123 -9.73 -14.82 13.38
CA ASP A 123 -10.69 -15.30 12.38
C ASP A 123 -10.79 -14.37 11.15
N CYS A 124 -9.94 -13.33 11.10
CA CYS A 124 -9.82 -12.46 9.94
C CYS A 124 -8.74 -12.99 9.00
N PRO A 125 -9.07 -13.34 7.74
CA PRO A 125 -8.11 -13.89 6.79
C PRO A 125 -7.14 -12.84 6.24
N VAL A 126 -7.31 -11.57 6.63
CA VAL A 126 -6.57 -10.43 6.09
C VAL A 126 -5.18 -10.32 6.72
N ASP A 127 -4.18 -10.06 5.89
CA ASP A 127 -2.85 -9.69 6.35
C ASP A 127 -2.85 -8.25 6.88
N ARG A 128 -3.02 -8.14 8.20
CA ARG A 128 -2.99 -6.84 8.91
C ARG A 128 -1.66 -6.11 8.75
N GLY A 129 -0.56 -6.84 8.60
CA GLY A 129 0.76 -6.26 8.35
C GLY A 129 0.80 -5.56 7.00
N LEU A 130 0.24 -6.18 5.97
CA LEU A 130 0.10 -5.56 4.65
C LEU A 130 -0.82 -4.32 4.67
N ILE A 131 -1.96 -4.38 5.36
CA ILE A 131 -2.85 -3.21 5.51
C ILE A 131 -2.11 -2.02 6.13
N GLU A 132 -1.26 -2.28 7.13
CA GLU A 132 -0.42 -1.24 7.73
C GLU A 132 0.65 -0.73 6.76
N GLN A 133 1.36 -1.63 6.06
CA GLN A 133 2.39 -1.27 5.09
C GLN A 133 1.88 -0.39 3.96
N ILE A 134 0.63 -0.57 3.48
CA ILE A 134 0.00 0.32 2.49
C ILE A 134 0.05 1.79 2.94
N VAL A 135 -0.20 2.05 4.23
CA VAL A 135 -0.18 3.41 4.78
C VAL A 135 1.24 3.90 5.02
N LEU A 136 2.12 3.04 5.52
CA LEU A 136 3.50 3.43 5.82
C LEU A 136 4.31 3.70 4.55
N VAL A 137 4.22 2.83 3.54
CA VAL A 137 4.90 3.00 2.25
C VAL A 137 4.39 4.23 1.52
N ARG A 138 3.07 4.48 1.54
CA ARG A 138 2.51 5.72 1.01
C ARG A 138 3.13 6.95 1.66
N ASN A 139 3.31 6.94 2.99
CA ASN A 139 3.91 8.08 3.68
C ASN A 139 5.36 8.29 3.24
N ARG A 140 6.14 7.20 3.03
CA ARG A 140 7.51 7.29 2.47
C ARG A 140 7.52 7.95 1.10
N GLY A 141 6.62 7.56 0.20
CA GLY A 141 6.51 8.14 -1.13
C GLY A 141 6.18 9.63 -1.19
N GLN A 142 5.69 10.23 -0.10
CA GLN A 142 5.43 11.67 -0.04
C GLN A 142 6.63 12.49 0.38
N HIS A 143 7.68 11.83 0.89
CA HIS A 143 8.90 12.46 1.36
C HIS A 143 10.03 12.05 0.42
N GLY A 144 10.10 12.71 -0.75
CA GLY A 144 11.25 12.57 -1.63
C GLY A 144 12.53 12.96 -0.90
N GLU A 145 13.54 12.10 -0.93
CA GLU A 145 14.81 12.31 -0.22
C GLU A 145 15.82 13.07 -1.08
N GLU A 146 15.80 12.83 -2.39
CA GLU A 146 16.77 13.38 -3.34
C GLU A 146 16.07 13.84 -4.63
N LEU A 147 16.59 14.90 -5.25
CA LEU A 147 16.07 15.44 -6.51
C LEU A 147 16.45 14.57 -7.73
N SER A 148 17.56 13.83 -7.62
CA SER A 148 18.16 13.05 -8.70
C SER A 148 17.49 11.71 -8.97
N THR A 149 16.54 11.29 -8.12
CA THR A 149 15.87 10.00 -8.25
C THR A 149 14.41 10.09 -7.86
N PHE A 150 13.58 9.28 -8.53
CA PHE A 150 12.18 9.06 -8.16
C PHE A 150 12.01 7.80 -7.30
N THR A 151 13.10 7.07 -7.04
CA THR A 151 13.09 5.84 -6.26
C THR A 151 12.78 6.15 -4.80
N VAL A 152 11.87 5.38 -4.21
CA VAL A 152 11.52 5.48 -2.80
C VAL A 152 12.15 4.29 -2.09
N THR A 153 12.88 4.54 -1.01
CA THR A 153 13.55 3.49 -0.21
C THR A 153 12.82 3.23 1.11
N LEU A 154 13.02 2.04 1.66
CA LEU A 154 12.63 1.74 3.04
C LEU A 154 13.42 2.59 4.04
N ASP A 155 12.83 2.80 5.22
CA ASP A 155 13.57 3.27 6.38
C ASP A 155 13.81 2.12 7.38
N ALA A 156 14.85 2.27 8.21
CA ALA A 156 15.24 1.25 9.18
C ALA A 156 14.11 0.91 10.17
N LYS A 157 13.26 1.89 10.49
CA LYS A 157 12.14 1.72 11.42
C LYS A 157 11.03 0.85 10.83
N MET A 158 10.73 1.00 9.54
CA MET A 158 9.79 0.15 8.84
C MET A 158 10.33 -1.28 8.78
N LEU A 159 11.61 -1.46 8.47
CA LEU A 159 12.22 -2.79 8.40
C LEU A 159 12.24 -3.49 9.78
N GLU A 160 12.51 -2.75 10.86
CA GLU A 160 12.42 -3.29 12.22
C GLU A 160 10.99 -3.77 12.54
N LYS A 161 9.97 -2.99 12.14
CA LYS A 161 8.57 -3.31 12.37
C LYS A 161 8.02 -4.40 11.44
N HIS A 162 8.52 -4.45 10.21
CA HIS A 162 8.15 -5.40 9.17
C HIS A 162 9.42 -6.03 8.56
N PRO A 163 10.02 -7.04 9.21
CA PRO A 163 11.25 -7.68 8.76
C PRO A 163 11.15 -8.37 7.40
N GLN A 164 9.92 -8.64 6.95
CA GLN A 164 9.58 -9.13 5.62
C GLN A 164 8.69 -8.09 4.94
N PRO A 165 9.27 -7.00 4.41
CA PRO A 165 8.50 -5.94 3.76
C PRO A 165 7.88 -6.47 2.45
N PHE A 166 6.59 -6.20 2.26
CA PHE A 166 5.80 -6.75 1.16
C PHE A 166 6.11 -6.07 -0.18
N PHE A 167 6.46 -4.78 -0.15
CA PHE A 167 6.70 -3.97 -1.35
C PHE A 167 8.20 -3.87 -1.72
N VAL A 168 9.00 -4.85 -1.31
CA VAL A 168 10.41 -4.95 -1.66
C VAL A 168 10.64 -6.27 -2.38
N THR A 169 11.44 -6.25 -3.44
CA THR A 169 11.73 -7.46 -4.22
C THR A 169 12.70 -8.39 -3.48
N GLU A 170 12.71 -9.67 -3.85
CA GLU A 170 13.65 -10.64 -3.27
C GLU A 170 15.11 -10.26 -3.53
N ASP A 171 15.40 -9.67 -4.69
CA ASP A 171 16.76 -9.22 -5.05
C ASP A 171 17.23 -8.08 -4.15
N GLU A 172 16.37 -7.10 -3.88
CA GLU A 172 16.64 -5.98 -2.96
C GLU A 172 16.86 -6.47 -1.52
N MET A 173 16.04 -7.44 -1.07
CA MET A 173 16.21 -8.06 0.25
C MET A 173 17.50 -8.90 0.34
N SER A 174 17.87 -9.57 -0.74
CA SER A 174 19.11 -10.35 -0.82
C SER A 174 20.34 -9.45 -0.78
N ALA A 175 20.30 -8.31 -1.46
CA ALA A 175 21.38 -7.32 -1.44
C ALA A 175 21.61 -6.73 -0.03
N LEU A 176 20.52 -6.47 0.71
CA LEU A 176 20.59 -5.98 2.09
C LEU A 176 21.21 -6.98 3.06
N THR A 177 20.98 -8.28 2.84
CA THR A 177 21.42 -9.38 3.71
C THR A 177 22.74 -10.01 3.30
N ALA A 178 23.35 -9.55 2.20
CA ALA A 178 24.67 -9.97 1.74
C ALA A 178 25.75 -9.68 2.80
N GLU A 179 26.85 -10.44 2.79
CA GLU A 179 27.93 -10.34 3.78
C GLU A 179 28.34 -8.88 4.06
N GLY A 180 28.52 -8.57 5.34
CA GLY A 180 28.86 -7.23 5.81
C GLY A 180 30.14 -6.73 5.15
N GLY A 181 30.03 -5.62 4.41
CA GLY A 181 31.13 -5.03 3.65
C GLY A 181 30.80 -4.82 2.17
N SER A 182 29.72 -5.40 1.65
CA SER A 182 29.21 -5.06 0.31
C SER A 182 28.48 -3.71 0.33
N LEU A 183 28.58 -2.94 -0.76
CA LEU A 183 27.89 -1.66 -0.92
C LEU A 183 26.36 -1.80 -0.73
N GLY A 184 25.78 -2.93 -1.18
CA GLY A 184 24.37 -3.27 -1.01
C GLY A 184 23.93 -3.45 0.45
N SER A 185 24.80 -3.96 1.33
CA SER A 185 24.49 -4.10 2.77
C SER A 185 24.37 -2.77 3.51
N PHE A 186 24.83 -1.66 2.89
CA PHE A 186 24.74 -0.31 3.45
C PHE A 186 23.60 0.53 2.84
N LEU A 187 22.96 0.04 1.77
CA LEU A 187 21.87 0.73 1.09
C LEU A 187 20.53 0.20 1.58
N MET A 188 19.60 1.10 1.88
CA MET A 188 18.23 0.70 2.19
C MET A 188 17.54 0.22 0.91
N PRO A 189 16.78 -0.88 0.97
CA PRO A 189 16.18 -1.46 -0.21
C PRO A 189 15.11 -0.54 -0.80
N SER A 190 15.00 -0.60 -2.12
CA SER A 190 14.01 0.15 -2.89
C SER A 190 12.61 -0.45 -2.75
N ILE A 191 11.61 0.42 -2.70
CA ILE A 191 10.20 0.04 -2.70
C ILE A 191 9.75 -0.08 -4.16
N ARG A 192 9.18 -1.24 -4.52
CA ARG A 192 8.66 -1.51 -5.86
C ARG A 192 7.20 -1.97 -5.79
N ILE A 193 6.32 -1.16 -6.39
CA ILE A 193 4.89 -1.48 -6.48
C ILE A 193 4.60 -2.15 -7.82
N THR A 194 4.76 -3.47 -7.85
CA THR A 194 4.44 -4.29 -9.03
C THR A 194 2.94 -4.44 -9.21
N ALA A 195 2.51 -4.87 -10.41
CA ALA A 195 1.11 -5.18 -10.70
C ALA A 195 0.54 -6.19 -9.70
N THR A 196 1.27 -7.28 -9.46
CA THR A 196 0.86 -8.36 -8.55
C THR A 196 0.79 -7.90 -7.10
N ALA A 197 1.76 -7.09 -6.66
CA ALA A 197 1.76 -6.53 -5.31
C ALA A 197 0.57 -5.56 -5.09
N LEU A 198 0.28 -4.70 -6.08
CA LEU A 198 -0.86 -3.79 -6.00
C LEU A 198 -2.20 -4.54 -6.00
N GLU A 199 -2.36 -5.55 -6.86
CA GLU A 199 -3.57 -6.38 -6.89
C GLU A 199 -3.81 -7.07 -5.55
N ARG A 200 -2.76 -7.67 -4.99
CA ARG A 200 -2.82 -8.32 -3.67
C ARG A 200 -3.20 -7.32 -2.57
N ALA A 201 -2.61 -6.13 -2.56
CA ALA A 201 -2.93 -5.08 -1.60
C ALA A 201 -4.40 -4.60 -1.73
N ILE A 202 -4.92 -4.49 -2.96
CA ILE A 202 -6.32 -4.15 -3.21
C ILE A 202 -7.25 -5.25 -2.68
N ASP A 203 -6.92 -6.52 -2.94
CA ASP A 203 -7.74 -7.64 -2.51
C ASP A 203 -7.80 -7.75 -0.99
N GLU A 204 -6.69 -7.52 -0.29
CA GLU A 204 -6.64 -7.45 1.18
C GLU A 204 -7.50 -6.31 1.74
N VAL A 205 -7.46 -5.12 1.13
CA VAL A 205 -8.31 -3.99 1.53
C VAL A 205 -9.80 -4.29 1.30
N ASN A 206 -10.14 -4.91 0.17
CA ASN A 206 -11.52 -5.30 -0.13
C ASN A 206 -12.01 -6.41 0.82
N ALA A 207 -11.18 -7.42 1.09
CA ALA A 207 -11.48 -8.52 2.00
C ALA A 207 -11.67 -8.01 3.44
N LEU A 208 -10.86 -7.06 3.89
CA LEU A 208 -11.05 -6.40 5.19
C LEU A 208 -12.43 -5.74 5.29
N ALA A 209 -12.83 -5.03 4.24
CA ALA A 209 -14.11 -4.34 4.25
C ALA A 209 -15.29 -5.30 4.24
N GLU A 210 -15.24 -6.37 3.44
CA GLU A 210 -16.24 -7.44 3.46
C GLU A 210 -16.32 -8.13 4.83
N TRP A 211 -15.17 -8.40 5.42
CA TRP A 211 -15.10 -9.05 6.72
C TRP A 211 -15.72 -8.19 7.83
N ILE A 212 -15.44 -6.88 7.84
CA ILE A 212 -16.07 -5.93 8.76
C ILE A 212 -17.58 -5.83 8.50
N ASP A 213 -17.99 -5.74 7.24
CA ASP A 213 -19.39 -5.62 6.83
C ASP A 213 -20.23 -6.81 7.33
N SER A 214 -19.67 -8.02 7.24
CA SER A 214 -20.30 -9.25 7.74
C SER A 214 -20.52 -9.29 9.26
N ARG A 215 -19.92 -8.36 10.01
CA ARG A 215 -19.95 -8.28 11.50
C ARG A 215 -20.61 -6.98 12.00
N LEU A 216 -21.30 -6.24 11.15
CA LEU A 216 -21.95 -4.99 11.57
C LEU A 216 -23.05 -5.21 12.62
N ASP A 217 -23.63 -6.41 12.71
CA ASP A 217 -24.54 -6.81 13.79
C ASP A 217 -23.89 -6.65 15.19
N ARG A 218 -22.60 -7.01 15.32
CA ARG A 218 -21.83 -6.83 16.56
C ARG A 218 -21.65 -5.35 16.88
N ALA A 219 -21.34 -4.54 15.88
CA ALA A 219 -21.23 -3.10 16.03
C ALA A 219 -22.58 -2.46 16.46
N HIS A 220 -23.70 -2.95 15.94
CA HIS A 220 -25.04 -2.54 16.37
C HIS A 220 -25.31 -2.90 17.84
N ALA A 221 -24.98 -4.12 18.25
CA ALA A 221 -25.12 -4.55 19.64
C ALA A 221 -24.26 -3.72 20.60
N TRP A 222 -22.99 -3.47 20.26
CA TRP A 222 -22.08 -2.62 21.02
C TRP A 222 -22.65 -1.21 21.21
N ARG A 223 -23.19 -0.59 20.15
CA ARG A 223 -23.81 0.74 20.23
C ARG A 223 -24.97 0.81 21.21
N ILE A 224 -25.84 -0.20 21.23
CA ILE A 224 -26.97 -0.25 22.16
C ILE A 224 -26.44 -0.27 23.60
N GLN A 225 -25.43 -1.12 23.88
CA GLN A 225 -24.81 -1.18 25.20
C GLN A 225 -24.19 0.16 25.63
N GLN A 226 -23.51 0.86 24.72
CA GLN A 226 -22.93 2.17 25.03
C GLN A 226 -23.99 3.24 25.33
N ARG A 227 -25.13 3.21 24.64
CA ARG A 227 -26.26 4.12 24.95
C ARG A 227 -26.82 3.85 26.34
N SER A 228 -27.09 2.58 26.67
CA SER A 228 -27.60 2.20 27.99
C SER A 228 -26.63 2.58 29.12
N LYS A 229 -25.31 2.42 28.91
CA LYS A 229 -24.28 2.85 29.88
C LYS A 229 -24.30 4.37 30.10
N ARG A 230 -24.47 5.16 29.02
CA ARG A 230 -24.55 6.63 29.11
C ARG A 230 -25.82 7.08 29.82
N GLU A 231 -26.96 6.46 29.54
CA GLU A 231 -28.23 6.74 30.20
C GLU A 231 -28.20 6.39 31.69
N ALA A 232 -27.51 5.32 32.08
CA ALA A 232 -27.33 4.95 33.48
C ALA A 232 -26.34 5.83 34.26
N ALA A 233 -25.48 6.57 33.55
CA ALA A 233 -24.47 7.46 34.14
C ALA A 233 -24.90 8.94 34.19
N ALA A 234 -26.06 9.27 33.60
CA ALA A 234 -26.66 10.61 33.59
C ALA A 234 -27.73 10.74 34.67
#